data_AF-A0A366ETX0-F1
#
_entry.id   AF-A0A366ETX0-F1
#
_cell.length_a   1.000
_cell.length_b   1.000
_cell.length_c   1.000
_cell.angle_alpha   90.00
_cell.angle_beta   90.00
_cell.angle_gamma   90.00
#
_symmetry.space_group_name_H-M   'P 1'
#
loop_
_entity.id
_entity.type
_entity.pdbx_description
1 polymer ?
#
loop_
_entity_poly.entity_id
_entity_poly.type
_entity_poly.pdbx_seq_one_letter_code
_entity_poly.pdbx_strand_id
1 'polypeptide(L)' 'MKDFGRPVRGKRAGCEFLRHGKADNDITTRDGKRLVVPVQIKSRHTANGILKDAGLPKVF' A
#
# COMPACT_ATOMS: atom_id res chain seq x y z
N MET A 1 4.40 -16.29 -7.44
CA MET A 1 3.11 -15.69 -7.04
C MET A 1 3.13 -14.21 -7.41
N LYS A 2 2.02 -13.63 -7.87
CA LYS A 2 1.95 -12.19 -8.14
C LYS A 2 2.02 -11.43 -6.81
N ASP A 3 2.93 -10.46 -6.71
CA ASP A 3 3.04 -9.55 -5.58
C ASP A 3 2.46 -8.18 -5.96
N PHE A 4 1.40 -7.79 -5.27
CA PHE A 4 0.72 -6.51 -5.45
C PHE A 4 1.27 -5.41 -4.52
N GLY A 5 2.20 -5.72 -3.62
CA GLY A 5 2.72 -4.80 -2.62
C GLY A 5 3.48 -3.63 -3.24
N ARG A 6 4.42 -3.91 -4.15
CA ARG A 6 5.25 -2.89 -4.80
C ARG A 6 4.44 -1.79 -5.49
N PRO A 7 3.42 -2.08 -6.32
CA PRO A 7 2.63 -1.02 -6.94
C PRO A 7 1.70 -0.26 -5.98
N VAL A 8 1.35 -0.82 -4.82
CA VAL A 8 0.58 -0.11 -3.77
C VAL A 8 1.46 0.87 -2.98
N ARG A 9 2.72 0.52 -2.68
CA ARG A 9 3.67 1.37 -1.94
C ARG A 9 4.40 2.40 -2.78
N GLY A 10 4.42 2.18 -4.10
CA GLY A 10 5.17 3.02 -5.02
C GLY A 10 4.53 4.39 -5.24
N LYS A 11 5.33 5.34 -5.71
CA LYS A 11 4.89 6.68 -6.12
C LYS A 11 3.70 6.71 -7.09
N ARG A 12 3.39 5.60 -7.78
CA ARG A 12 2.22 5.48 -8.67
C ARG A 12 0.88 5.65 -7.95
N ALA A 13 0.81 5.29 -6.67
CA ALA A 13 -0.37 5.54 -5.83
C ALA A 13 -0.38 6.96 -5.23
N GLY A 14 0.66 7.77 -5.49
CA GLY A 14 0.88 9.05 -4.82
C GLY A 14 1.07 8.92 -3.31
N CYS A 15 1.48 7.74 -2.83
CA CYS A 15 1.84 7.51 -1.44
C CYS A 15 3.35 7.73 -1.28
N GLU A 16 3.73 8.39 -0.20
CA GLU A 16 5.12 8.63 0.18
C GLU A 16 5.54 7.64 1.27
N PHE A 17 6.70 7.00 1.10
CA PHE A 17 7.26 6.12 2.11
C PHE A 17 7.74 6.94 3.31
N LEU A 18 7.32 6.56 4.51
CA LEU A 18 7.76 7.19 5.76
C LEU A 18 8.84 6.37 6.46
N ARG A 19 8.53 5.10 6.76
CA ARG A 19 9.44 4.19 7.47
C ARG A 19 8.99 2.74 7.36
N HIS A 20 9.88 1.83 7.69
CA HIS A 20 9.50 0.45 7.97
C HIS A 20 8.70 0.36 9.29
N GLY A 21 7.64 -0.43 9.26
CA GLY A 21 6.76 -0.78 10.38
C GLY A 21 7.31 -1.97 11.19
N LYS A 22 6.42 -2.64 11.92
CA LYS A 22 6.74 -3.92 12.56
C LYS A 22 6.56 -5.06 11.56
N ALA A 23 7.44 -6.07 11.65
CA ALA A 23 7.49 -7.20 10.72
C ALA A 23 7.58 -6.72 9.26
N ASP A 24 6.91 -7.41 8.34
CA ASP A 24 6.97 -7.12 6.90
C ASP A 24 5.95 -6.06 6.48
N ASN A 25 5.94 -4.90 7.14
CA ASN A 25 5.07 -3.79 6.79
C ASN A 25 5.85 -2.51 6.57
N ASP A 26 5.47 -1.73 5.57
CA ASP A 26 5.90 -0.35 5.37
C ASP A 26 4.80 0.61 5.82
N ILE A 27 5.20 1.75 6.37
CA ILE A 27 4.30 2.85 6.67
C ILE A 27 4.50 3.89 5.58
N THR A 28 3.41 4.23 4.91
CA THR A 28 3.37 5.27 3.88
C THR A 28 2.38 6.37 4.29
N THR A 29 2.44 7.52 3.65
CA THR A 29 1.49 8.62 3.85
C THR A 29 0.93 9.12 2.54
N ARG A 30 -0.32 9.55 2.57
CA ARG A 30 -0.99 10.23 1.47
C ARG A 30 -1.94 11.27 2.06
N ASP A 31 -1.81 12.53 1.64
CA ASP A 31 -2.67 13.62 2.10
C ASP A 31 -2.79 13.71 3.63
N GLY A 32 -1.66 13.48 4.32
CA GLY A 32 -1.57 13.48 5.79
C GLY A 32 -2.09 12.20 6.49
N LYS A 33 -2.66 11.24 5.75
CA LYS A 33 -3.12 9.95 6.29
C LYS A 33 -2.03 8.90 6.19
N ARG A 34 -1.76 8.21 7.31
CA ARG A 34 -0.81 7.10 7.35
C ARG A 34 -1.48 5.80 6.96
N LEU A 35 -0.81 5.01 6.14
CA LEU A 35 -1.24 3.71 5.64
C LEU A 35 -0.19 2.67 5.99
N VAL A 36 -0.63 1.53 6.52
CA VAL A 36 0.23 0.37 6.75
C VAL A 36 0.07 -0.56 5.56
N VAL A 37 1.17 -0.83 4.85
CA VAL A 37 1.17 -1.62 3.63
C VAL A 37 2.13 -2.80 3.78
N PRO A 38 1.65 -4.05 3.71
CA PRO A 38 2.53 -5.22 3.76
C PRO A 38 3.56 -5.18 2.63
N VAL A 39 4.80 -5.59 2.92
CA VAL A 39 5.91 -5.64 1.96
C VAL A 39 5.58 -6.58 0.80
N GLN A 40 4.91 -7.69 1.09
CA GLN A 40 4.37 -8.60 0.07
C GLN A 40 2.86 -8.71 0.21
N ILE A 41 2.14 -8.51 -0.89
CA ILE A 41 0.68 -8.68 -0.94
C ILE A 41 0.36 -9.73 -1.99
N LYS A 42 -0.09 -10.90 -1.55
CA LYS A 42 -0.49 -12.02 -2.45
C LYS A 42 -1.93 -11.88 -2.95
N SER A 43 -2.77 -11.15 -2.21
CA SER A 43 -4.20 -11.02 -2.49
C SER A 43 -4.53 -9.69 -3.18
N ARG A 44 -5.14 -9.80 -4.37
CA ARG A 44 -5.75 -8.66 -5.07
C ARG A 44 -6.76 -7.92 -4.20
N HIS A 45 -7.55 -8.66 -3.41
CA HIS A 45 -8.58 -8.06 -2.56
C HIS A 45 -7.95 -7.17 -1.49
N THR A 46 -6.88 -7.65 -0.85
CA THR A 46 -6.11 -6.87 0.14
C THR A 46 -5.49 -5.64 -0.50
N ALA A 47 -4.86 -5.76 -1.68
CA ALA A 47 -4.27 -4.62 -2.38
C ALA A 47 -5.30 -3.52 -2.67
N ASN A 48 -6.48 -3.92 -3.16
CA ASN A 48 -7.56 -2.97 -3.45
C ASN A 48 -8.21 -2.39 -2.19
N GLY A 49 -8.26 -3.14 -1.09
CA GLY A 49 -8.69 -2.62 0.21
C GLY A 49 -7.79 -1.48 0.66
N ILE A 50 -6.47 -1.67 0.60
CA ILE A 50 -5.49 -0.64 0.96
C ILE A 50 -5.59 0.59 0.04
N LEU A 51 -5.79 0.41 -1.27
CA LEU A 51 -6.04 1.53 -2.18
C LEU A 51 -7.30 2.29 -1.81
N LYS A 52 -8.39 1.58 -1.49
CA LYS A 52 -9.65 2.20 -1.05
C LYS A 52 -9.46 2.99 0.25
N ASP A 53 -8.72 2.45 1.22
CA ASP A 53 -8.40 3.14 2.48
C ASP A 53 -7.55 4.40 2.24
N ALA A 54 -6.72 4.38 1.19
CA ALA A 54 -5.97 5.53 0.70
C ALA A 54 -6.81 6.54 -0.12
N GLY A 55 -8.10 6.28 -0.33
CA GLY A 55 -9.00 7.09 -1.17
C GLY A 55 -8.75 6.92 -2.67
N LEU A 56 -8.06 5.87 -3.08
CA LEU A 56 -7.73 5.56 -4.47
C LEU A 56 -8.74 4.57 -5.08
N PRO A 57 -8.95 4.62 -6.40
CA PRO A 57 -9.78 3.65 -7.09
C PRO A 57 -9.17 2.25 -7.04
N LYS A 58 -10.01 1.24 -7.27
CA LYS A 58 -9.58 -0.15 -7.43
C LYS A 58 -8.71 -0.28 -8.68
N VAL A 59 -7.52 -0.88 -8.54
CA VAL A 59 -6.56 -1.01 -9.66
C VAL A 59 -6.33 -2.47 -10.07
N PHE A 60 -6.53 -3.44 -9.15
CA PHE A 60 -6.14 -4.83 -9.36
C PHE A 60 -7.30 -5.81 -9.53
#